data_AF-A0A5E4J4U9-F1
#
_entry.id   AF-A0A5E4J4U9-F1
#
_cell.length_a   1.000
_cell.length_b   1.000
_cell.length_c   1.000
_cell.angle_alpha   90.00
_cell.angle_beta   90.00
_cell.angle_gamma   90.00
#
_symmetry.space_group_name_H-M   'P 1'
#
loop_
_entity.id
_entity.type
_entity.pdbx_description
1 polymer ?
#
loop_
_entity_poly.entity_id
_entity_poly.type
_entity_poly.pdbx_seq_one_letter_code
_entity_poly.pdbx_strand_id
1 'polypeptide(L)'
;MNLSYISTINKPTQAIDARITEGLDTDYELYRIINKRPGYSIYELAKEMGWSSGKVYGSVRRLEKEGLVHTEKDIRGGRSILKVCAADWSEFFTPQELDEFDNLEL
;
A
#
# COMPACT_ATOMS: atom_id res chain seq x y z
N MET A 1 1.88 2.80 27.20
CA MET A 1 1.09 2.51 25.98
C MET A 1 1.13 3.76 25.11
N ASN A 2 2.01 3.80 24.10
CA ASN A 2 2.17 4.94 23.20
C ASN A 2 1.45 4.67 21.88
N LEU A 3 0.41 5.46 21.61
CA LEU A 3 -0.47 5.38 20.44
C LEU A 3 0.15 6.00 19.16
N SER A 4 1.48 6.12 19.09
CA SER A 4 2.22 6.73 17.98
C SER A 4 2.99 5.73 17.10
N TYR A 5 3.01 4.44 17.47
CA TYR A 5 3.93 3.45 16.87
C TYR A 5 3.47 2.86 15.53
N ILE A 6 2.17 2.93 15.21
CA ILE A 6 1.58 2.17 14.09
C ILE A 6 1.62 2.96 12.76
N SER A 7 2.00 4.25 12.79
CA SER A 7 1.92 5.12 11.59
C SER A 7 3.07 4.98 10.59
N THR A 8 4.05 4.10 10.81
CA THR A 8 5.35 4.24 10.13
C THR A 8 5.94 2.96 9.54
N ILE A 9 5.21 1.85 9.45
CA ILE A 9 5.74 0.67 8.75
C ILE A 9 5.42 0.80 7.27
N ASN A 10 6.30 1.48 6.54
CA ASN A 10 6.29 1.57 5.08
C ASN A 10 7.67 1.90 4.53
N LYS A 11 8.50 0.87 4.33
CA LYS A 11 9.75 1.02 3.58
C LYS A 11 9.88 -0.10 2.54
N PRO A 12 9.97 0.26 1.24
CA PRO A 12 10.25 -0.69 0.18
C PRO A 12 11.69 -1.22 0.28
N THR A 13 11.95 -2.45 -0.18
CA THR A 13 13.31 -3.01 -0.28
C THR A 13 14.18 -2.17 -1.23
N GLN A 14 15.51 -2.22 -1.11
CA GLN A 14 16.47 -1.48 -1.96
C GLN A 14 16.20 -1.62 -3.49
N ALA A 15 15.69 -2.77 -3.93
CA ALA A 15 15.33 -2.99 -5.35
C ALA A 15 14.04 -2.26 -5.77
N ILE A 16 13.11 -2.03 -4.84
CA ILE A 16 11.91 -1.23 -5.04
C ILE A 16 12.27 0.26 -4.95
N ASP A 17 13.12 0.66 -4.01
CA ASP A 17 13.64 2.05 -3.89
C ASP A 17 14.42 2.52 -5.13
N ALA A 18 15.21 1.64 -5.75
CA ALA A 18 15.86 1.94 -7.02
C ALA A 18 14.84 2.20 -8.15
N ARG A 19 13.72 1.45 -8.20
CA ARG A 19 12.64 1.67 -9.18
C ARG A 19 11.83 2.94 -8.90
N ILE A 20 11.66 3.29 -7.63
CA ILE A 20 11.01 4.53 -7.16
C ILE A 20 11.82 5.77 -7.54
N THR A 21 13.15 5.66 -7.52
CA THR A 21 14.06 6.78 -7.77
C THR A 21 14.20 7.08 -9.26
N GLU A 22 14.16 6.07 -10.13
CA GLU A 22 14.32 6.25 -11.59
C GLU A 22 13.02 6.62 -12.32
N GLY A 23 11.86 6.42 -11.70
CA GLY A 23 10.59 6.85 -12.27
C GLY A 23 9.56 7.09 -11.17
N LEU A 24 8.89 8.24 -11.21
CA LEU A 24 7.59 8.44 -10.56
C LEU A 24 6.58 7.44 -11.14
N ASP A 25 6.69 6.18 -10.74
CA ASP A 25 5.82 5.13 -11.20
C ASP A 25 4.42 5.46 -10.70
N THR A 26 3.49 5.55 -11.66
CA THR A 26 2.07 5.72 -11.38
C THR A 26 1.62 4.70 -10.33
N ASP A 27 2.17 3.49 -10.33
CA ASP A 27 1.79 2.48 -9.34
C ASP A 27 2.27 2.82 -7.94
N TYR A 28 3.46 3.41 -7.82
CA TYR A 28 3.99 3.79 -6.53
C TYR A 28 3.27 5.00 -5.92
N GLU A 29 2.79 5.95 -6.73
CA GLU A 29 1.93 7.02 -6.22
C GLU A 29 0.65 6.48 -5.59
N LEU A 30 0.02 5.48 -6.23
CA LEU A 30 -1.16 4.83 -5.70
C LEU A 30 -0.84 4.02 -4.43
N TYR A 31 0.28 3.29 -4.41
CA TYR A 31 0.74 2.55 -3.25
C TYR A 31 0.90 3.45 -2.01
N ARG A 32 1.51 4.64 -2.17
CA ARG A 32 1.64 5.61 -1.07
C ARG A 32 0.28 6.05 -0.50
N ILE A 33 -0.73 6.22 -1.36
CA ILE A 33 -2.07 6.60 -0.91
C ILE A 33 -2.79 5.44 -0.24
N ILE A 34 -2.68 4.22 -0.77
CA ILE A 34 -3.25 3.00 -0.14
C ILE A 34 -2.68 2.83 1.28
N ASN A 35 -1.38 3.07 1.45
CA ASN A 35 -0.75 3.02 2.77
C ASN A 35 -1.26 4.07 3.76
N LYS A 36 -1.52 5.28 3.28
CA LYS A 36 -2.10 6.34 4.11
C LYS A 36 -3.58 6.11 4.40
N ARG A 37 -4.29 5.38 3.53
CA ARG A 37 -5.75 5.19 3.55
C ARG A 37 -6.12 3.72 3.26
N PRO A 38 -5.72 2.76 4.11
CA PRO A 38 -6.02 1.36 3.88
C PRO A 38 -7.53 1.11 3.93
N GLY A 39 -8.01 0.17 3.11
CA GLY A 39 -9.41 -0.22 3.08
C GLY A 39 -10.30 0.69 2.22
N TYR A 40 -9.71 1.63 1.47
CA TYR A 40 -10.43 2.39 0.45
C TYR A 40 -10.75 1.50 -0.75
N SER A 41 -11.91 1.74 -1.36
CA SER A 41 -12.30 1.12 -2.61
C SER A 41 -11.61 1.77 -3.81
N ILE A 42 -11.62 1.09 -4.96
CA ILE A 42 -11.14 1.64 -6.24
C ILE A 42 -11.75 3.01 -6.55
N TYR A 43 -13.03 3.21 -6.23
CA TYR A 43 -13.71 4.48 -6.47
C TYR A 43 -13.22 5.59 -5.53
N GLU A 44 -13.05 5.30 -4.24
CA GLU A 44 -12.53 6.26 -3.27
C GLU A 44 -11.08 6.64 -3.61
N LEU A 45 -10.25 5.66 -4.00
CA LEU A 45 -8.89 5.91 -4.47
C LEU A 45 -8.85 6.72 -5.77
N ALA A 46 -9.75 6.45 -6.72
CA ALA A 46 -9.86 7.23 -7.95
C ALA A 46 -10.21 8.70 -7.67
N LYS A 47 -11.13 8.94 -6.73
CA LYS A 47 -11.49 10.28 -6.28
C LYS A 47 -10.33 10.99 -5.59
N GLU A 48 -9.60 10.31 -4.71
CA GLU A 48 -8.46 10.87 -3.99
C GLU A 48 -7.32 11.25 -4.96
N MET A 49 -7.06 10.41 -5.96
CA MET A 49 -5.96 10.60 -6.92
C MET A 49 -6.32 11.52 -8.10
N GLY A 50 -7.60 11.83 -8.29
CA GLY A 50 -8.09 12.48 -9.52
C GLY A 50 -7.88 11.60 -10.78
N TRP A 51 -7.85 10.27 -10.62
CA TRP A 51 -7.65 9.31 -11.70
C TRP A 51 -8.95 8.67 -12.15
N SER A 52 -8.94 8.05 -13.33
CA SER A 52 -10.04 7.17 -13.71
C SER A 52 -10.00 5.87 -12.90
N SER A 53 -11.17 5.31 -12.61
CA SER A 53 -11.28 4.02 -11.91
C SER A 53 -10.53 2.89 -12.65
N GLY A 54 -10.47 2.94 -13.98
CA GLY A 54 -9.71 1.98 -14.79
C GLY A 54 -8.20 2.09 -14.59
N LYS A 55 -7.68 3.33 -14.48
CA LYS A 55 -6.25 3.57 -14.18
C LYS A 55 -5.90 3.03 -12.80
N VAL A 56 -6.72 3.34 -11.79
CA VAL A 56 -6.55 2.82 -10.42
C VAL A 56 -6.63 1.30 -10.41
N TYR A 57 -7.65 0.71 -11.03
CA TYR A 57 -7.80 -0.75 -11.07
C TYR A 57 -6.61 -1.44 -11.73
N GLY A 58 -6.13 -0.94 -12.87
CA GLY A 58 -4.95 -1.49 -13.54
C GLY A 58 -3.70 -1.42 -12.67
N SER A 59 -3.53 -0.32 -11.94
CA SER A 59 -2.43 -0.12 -11.01
C SER A 59 -2.51 -1.08 -9.80
N VAL A 60 -3.68 -1.18 -9.16
CA VAL A 60 -3.93 -2.15 -8.06
C VAL A 60 -3.61 -3.57 -8.50
N ARG A 61 -4.00 -3.99 -9.70
CA ARG A 61 -3.71 -5.34 -10.20
C ARG A 61 -2.20 -5.62 -10.37
N ARG A 62 -1.42 -4.61 -10.76
CA ARG A 62 0.04 -4.76 -10.88
C ARG A 62 0.69 -4.83 -9.50
N LEU A 63 0.31 -3.92 -8.60
CA LEU A 63 0.77 -3.93 -7.20
C LEU A 63 0.40 -5.24 -6.48
N GLU A 64 -0.81 -5.76 -6.72
CA GLU A 64 -1.29 -7.04 -6.15
C GLU A 64 -0.50 -8.23 -6.69
N LYS A 65 -0.17 -8.23 -7.99
CA LYS A 65 0.71 -9.24 -8.60
C LYS A 65 2.12 -9.20 -8.01
N GLU A 66 2.60 -8.02 -7.62
CA GLU A 66 3.89 -7.83 -6.95
C GLU A 66 3.83 -8.10 -5.43
N GLY A 67 2.65 -8.43 -4.89
CA GLY A 67 2.45 -8.69 -3.47
C GLY A 67 2.52 -7.45 -2.58
N LEU A 68 2.48 -6.24 -3.17
CA LEU A 68 2.59 -4.98 -2.44
C LEU A 68 1.24 -4.56 -1.81
N VAL A 69 0.13 -4.99 -2.41
CA VAL A 69 -1.23 -4.71 -1.92
C VAL A 69 -2.07 -5.97 -2.04
N HIS A 70 -3.18 -6.03 -1.30
CA HIS A 70 -4.18 -7.08 -1.40
C HIS A 70 -5.58 -6.47 -1.49
N THR A 71 -6.51 -7.21 -2.09
CA THR A 71 -7.90 -6.81 -2.21
C THR A 71 -8.84 -7.72 -1.44
N GLU A 72 -9.80 -7.12 -0.74
CA GLU A 72 -10.76 -7.84 0.10
C GLU A 72 -12.19 -7.45 -0.24
N LYS A 73 -13.10 -8.44 -0.27
CA LYS A 73 -14.52 -8.16 -0.41
C LYS A 73 -15.10 -7.75 0.94
N ASP A 74 -15.83 -6.64 0.95
CA ASP A 74 -16.58 -6.16 2.10
C ASP A 74 -18.03 -5.82 1.71
N ILE A 75 -18.92 -5.71 2.69
CA ILE A 75 -20.31 -5.29 2.48
C ILE A 75 -20.52 -3.95 3.19
N ARG A 76 -20.73 -2.88 2.41
CA ARG A 76 -21.12 -1.56 2.93
C ARG A 76 -22.51 -1.19 2.42
N GLY A 77 -23.44 -0.94 3.35
CA GLY A 77 -24.82 -0.56 3.01
C GLY A 77 -25.55 -1.59 2.14
N GLY A 78 -25.27 -2.88 2.35
CA GLY A 78 -25.86 -3.98 1.58
C GLY A 78 -25.27 -4.18 0.18
N ARG A 79 -24.23 -3.43 -0.20
CA ARG A 79 -23.53 -3.58 -1.48
C ARG A 79 -22.13 -4.16 -1.25
N SER A 80 -21.75 -5.10 -2.10
CA SER A 80 -20.38 -5.64 -2.15
C SER A 80 -19.43 -4.56 -2.67
N ILE A 81 -18.37 -4.30 -1.92
CA ILE A 81 -17.26 -3.41 -2.30
C ILE A 81 -15.95 -4.20 -2.26
N LEU A 82 -14.98 -3.78 -3.07
CA LEU A 82 -13.62 -4.30 -3.03
C LEU A 82 -12.73 -3.26 -2.36
N LYS A 83 -12.23 -3.58 -1.17
CA LYS A 83 -11.25 -2.78 -0.44
C LYS A 83 -9.85 -3.09 -0.94
N VAL A 84 -8.98 -2.10 -0.90
CA VAL A 84 -7.56 -2.25 -1.21
C VAL A 84 -6.75 -1.87 0.03
N CYS A 85 -5.86 -2.77 0.44
CA CYS A 85 -4.99 -2.62 1.60
C CYS A 85 -3.54 -2.86 1.18
N ALA A 86 -2.59 -2.19 1.81
CA ALA A 86 -1.19 -2.54 1.64
C ALA A 86 -0.92 -3.91 2.28
N ALA A 87 0.03 -4.67 1.74
CA ALA A 87 0.42 -5.95 2.35
C ALA A 87 0.90 -5.75 3.79
N ASP A 88 0.48 -6.63 4.68
CA ASP A 88 0.95 -6.65 6.06
C ASP A 88 2.27 -7.41 6.13
N TRP A 89 3.37 -6.67 6.05
CA TRP A 89 4.71 -7.24 6.08
C TRP A 89 5.11 -7.75 7.48
N SER A 90 4.34 -7.44 8.53
CA SER A 90 4.60 -7.96 9.89
C SER A 90 4.40 -9.48 10.00
N GLU A 91 3.72 -10.09 9.03
CA GLU A 91 3.63 -11.54 8.89
C GLU A 91 4.91 -12.19 8.32
N PHE A 92 5.79 -11.40 7.70
CA PHE A 92 6.97 -11.87 6.97
C PHE A 92 8.30 -11.55 7.65
N PHE A 93 8.29 -10.66 8.66
CA PHE A 93 9.48 -10.27 9.40
C PHE A 93 9.28 -10.46 10.90
N THR A 94 10.30 -10.99 11.56
CA THR A 94 10.37 -10.99 13.01
C THR A 94 10.49 -9.56 13.55
N PRO A 95 10.05 -9.29 14.79
CA PRO A 95 10.23 -7.97 15.41
C PRO A 95 11.68 -7.47 15.39
N GLN A 96 12.67 -8.38 15.44
CA GLN A 96 14.09 -8.07 15.35
C GLN A 96 14.52 -7.64 13.94
N GLU A 97 14.08 -8.35 12.91
CA GLU A 97 14.36 -7.94 11.52
C GLU A 97 13.75 -6.57 11.22
N LEU A 98 12.53 -6.30 11.73
CA LEU A 98 11.89 -4.98 11.61
C LEU A 98 12.70 -3.87 12.31
N ASP A 99 13.25 -4.14 13.49
CA ASP A 99 14.11 -3.20 14.24
C ASP A 99 15.44 -2.95 13.51
N GLU A 100 16.04 -3.98 12.91
CA GLU A 100 17.24 -3.84 12.07
C GLU A 100 16.97 -3.00 10.81
N PHE A 101 15.80 -3.16 10.19
CA PHE A 101 15.35 -2.34 9.05
C PHE A 101 15.11 -0.87 9.43
N ASP A 102 14.67 -0.58 10.65
CA ASP A 102 14.42 0.78 11.11
C ASP A 102 15.70 1.53 11.51
N ASN A 103 16.75 0.80 11.90
CA ASN A 103 18.04 1.36 12.31
C ASN A 103 19.07 1.49 11.15
N LEU A 104 18.71 1.10 9.92
CA LEU A 104 19.52 1.41 8.73
C LEU A 104 19.25 2.86 8.30
N GLU A 105 19.98 3.81 8.90
CA GLU A 105 20.07 5.18 8.40
C GLU A 105 20.74 5.20 7.01
N LEU A 106 20.04 5.72 6.00
CA LEU A 106 20.58 6.25 4.74
C LEU A 106 20.31 7.75 4.69
#